data_AF-A0A0D6AV72-F1
#
_entry.id   AF-A0A0D6AV72-F1
#
_cell.length_a   1.000
_cell.length_b   1.000
_cell.length_c   1.000
_cell.angle_alpha   90.00
_cell.angle_beta   90.00
_cell.angle_gamma   90.00
#
_symmetry.space_group_name_H-M   'P 1'
#
loop_
_entity.id
_entity.type
_entity.pdbx_description
1 polymer ?
#
loop_
_entity_poly.entity_id
_entity_poly.type
_entity_poly.pdbx_seq_one_letter_code
_entity_poly.pdbx_strand_id
1 'polypeptide(L)' 'MKQCKHKWLITYDDSNYIRSIFSFANILECNLYYGMRNVNIKNSQKGQELFIANYDIFPQTKDFQLELFNL' A
#
# COMPACT_ATOMS: atom_id res chain seq x y z
N MET A 1 -12.47 -0.71 -13.06
CA MET A 1 -12.07 -1.43 -11.84
C MET A 1 -13.25 -1.86 -10.96
N LYS A 2 -14.24 -0.98 -10.68
CA LYS A 2 -15.40 -1.30 -9.81
C LYS A 2 -16.18 -2.57 -10.17
N GLN A 3 -16.34 -2.88 -11.45
CA GLN A 3 -17.04 -4.09 -11.92
C GLN A 3 -16.11 -5.27 -12.23
N CYS A 4 -14.79 -5.11 -12.02
CA CYS A 4 -13.84 -6.18 -12.27
C CYS A 4 -13.99 -7.27 -11.21
N LYS A 5 -14.26 -8.50 -11.65
CA LYS A 5 -14.41 -9.67 -10.77
C LYS A 5 -13.06 -10.26 -10.34
N HIS A 6 -12.00 -10.03 -11.11
CA HIS A 6 -10.66 -10.48 -10.75
C HIS A 6 -10.10 -9.63 -9.62
N LYS A 7 -9.37 -10.27 -8.70
CA LYS A 7 -8.67 -9.57 -7.62
C LYS A 7 -7.60 -8.65 -8.21
N TRP A 8 -7.58 -7.41 -7.75
CA TRP A 8 -6.55 -6.42 -8.09
C TRP A 8 -6.10 -5.68 -6.86
N LEU A 9 -4.83 -5.29 -6.88
CA LEU A 9 -4.16 -4.45 -5.89
C LEU A 9 -3.34 -3.42 -6.66
N ILE A 10 -3.46 -2.15 -6.28
CA ILE A 10 -2.64 -1.08 -6.82
C ILE A 10 -2.01 -0.29 -5.67
N THR A 11 -0.82 0.24 -5.92
CA THR A 11 -0.18 1.26 -5.08
C THR A 11 -0.30 2.62 -5.75
N TYR A 12 -0.54 3.66 -4.97
CA TYR A 12 -0.68 5.02 -5.49
C TYR A 12 -0.34 6.08 -4.44
N ASP A 13 -0.01 7.29 -4.88
CA ASP A 13 0.21 8.42 -3.97
C ASP A 13 -1.08 8.79 -3.21
N ASP A 14 -0.92 9.07 -1.91
CA ASP A 14 -2.05 9.50 -1.08
C ASP A 14 -2.50 10.92 -1.42
N SER A 15 -3.73 11.06 -1.90
CA SER A 15 -4.40 12.34 -2.06
C SER A 15 -5.92 12.20 -1.92
N ASN A 16 -6.57 13.30 -1.54
CA ASN A 16 -8.03 13.36 -1.44
C ASN A 16 -8.73 12.97 -2.75
N TYR A 17 -8.14 13.34 -3.89
CA TYR A 17 -8.65 12.99 -5.20
C TYR A 17 -8.67 11.47 -5.43
N ILE A 18 -7.56 10.80 -5.12
CA ILE A 18 -7.42 9.35 -5.29
C ILE A 18 -8.37 8.59 -4.35
N ARG A 19 -8.47 9.04 -3.08
CA ARG A 19 -9.43 8.49 -2.12
C ARG A 19 -10.88 8.62 -2.61
N SER A 20 -11.23 9.74 -3.24
CA SER A 20 -12.57 9.94 -3.81
C SER A 20 -12.86 8.96 -4.96
N ILE A 21 -11.91 8.78 -5.90
CA ILE A 21 -12.09 7.89 -7.05
C ILE A 21 -12.26 6.44 -6.60
N PHE A 22 -11.47 6.01 -5.62
CA PHE A 22 -11.43 4.63 -5.14
C PHE A 22 -12.24 4.39 -3.85
N SER A 23 -13.15 5.30 -3.51
CA SER A 23 -14.03 5.19 -2.32
C SER A 23 -14.89 3.91 -2.28
N PHE A 24 -14.97 3.17 -3.38
CA PHE A 24 -15.66 1.89 -3.50
C PHE A 24 -14.79 0.66 -3.14
N ALA A 25 -13.50 0.86 -2.86
CA ALA A 25 -12.50 -0.21 -2.66
C ALA A 25 -11.92 -0.17 -1.24
N ASN A 26 -11.21 -1.22 -0.86
CA ASN A 26 -10.45 -1.25 0.39
C ASN A 26 -9.19 -0.41 0.22
N ILE A 27 -8.94 0.50 1.16
CA ILE A 27 -7.80 1.41 1.14
C ILE A 27 -7.02 1.23 2.45
N LEU A 28 -5.72 1.02 2.34
CA LEU A 28 -4.79 0.95 3.47
C LEU A 28 -3.64 1.94 3.24
N GLU A 29 -3.39 2.79 4.23
CA GLU A 29 -2.25 3.71 4.21
C GLU A 29 -0.94 2.96 4.46
N CYS A 30 0.06 3.22 3.63
CA CYS A 30 1.40 2.70 3.80
C CYS A 30 2.43 3.82 3.71
N ASN A 31 3.28 3.88 4.72
CA ASN A 31 4.40 4.81 4.74
C ASN A 31 5.65 4.07 4.30
N LEU A 32 6.07 4.29 3.05
CA LEU A 32 7.28 3.68 2.50
C LEU A 32 8.46 4.65 2.59
N TYR A 33 9.59 4.12 3.03
CA TYR A 33 10.87 4.80 2.92
C TYR A 33 11.58 4.31 1.66
N TYR A 34 11.78 5.20 0.69
CA TYR A 34 12.54 4.84 -0.51
C TYR A 34 14.03 4.83 -0.20
N GLY A 35 14.65 3.64 -0.16
CA GLY A 35 16.08 3.48 0.14
C GLY A 35 17.05 4.00 -0.92
N MET A 36 16.56 4.39 -2.10
CA MET A 36 17.39 4.85 -3.24
C MET A 36 16.97 6.25 -3.72
N ARG A 37 17.18 7.27 -2.89
CA ARG A 37 17.08 8.68 -3.29
C ARG A 37 18.31 9.46 -2.82
N ASN A 38 18.66 10.52 -3.55
CA ASN A 38 19.77 11.40 -3.20
C ASN A 38 19.60 11.94 -1.77
N VAL A 39 20.56 11.62 -0.90
CA VAL A 39 20.57 11.97 0.51
C VAL A 39 20.94 13.45 0.67
N ASN A 40 19.99 14.34 0.36
CA ASN A 40 20.10 15.74 0.76
C ASN A 40 19.46 15.88 2.15
N ILE A 41 20.20 16.49 3.08
CA ILE A 41 19.93 16.62 4.53
C ILE A 41 18.52 17.18 4.87
N LYS A 42 17.77 17.73 3.91
CA LYS A 42 16.52 18.46 4.11
C LYS A 42 15.23 17.81 3.59
N ASN A 43 15.28 16.67 2.88
CA ASN A 43 14.06 16.14 2.25
C ASN A 43 13.49 14.92 2.99
N SER A 44 12.21 14.99 3.32
CA SER A 44 11.47 13.92 4.00
C SER A 44 11.49 12.64 3.15
N GLN A 45 12.10 11.58 3.67
CA GLN A 45 12.27 10.29 3.00
C GLN A 45 11.01 9.42 2.99
N LYS A 46 9.90 9.94 3.51
CA LYS A 46 8.64 9.22 3.75
C LYS A 46 7.67 9.48 2.60
N GLY A 47 7.47 8.49 1.75
CA GLY A 47 6.35 8.45 0.81
C GLY A 47 5.07 8.08 1.54
N GLN A 48 3.99 8.82 1.27
CA GLN A 48 2.65 8.48 1.72
C GLN A 48 1.95 7.78 0.55
N GLU A 49 1.89 6.47 0.61
CA GLU A 49 1.24 5.64 -0.40
C GLU A 49 -0.05 5.02 0.15
N LEU A 50 -0.91 4.62 -0.78
CA LEU A 50 -2.12 3.86 -0.52
C LEU A 50 -2.02 2.50 -1.22
N PHE A 51 -2.28 1.43 -0.48
CA PHE A 51 -2.69 0.16 -1.06
C PHE A 51 -4.21 0.21 -1.29
N ILE A 52 -4.63 -0.04 -2.53
CA ILE A 52 -6.05 -0.03 -2.91
C ILE A 52 -6.39 -1.36 -3.56
N ALA A 53 -7.43 -2.05 -3.06
CA ALA A 53 -7.81 -3.38 -3.55
C ALA A 53 -9.33 -3.61 -3.59
N ASN A 54 -9.80 -4.47 -4.50
CA ASN A 54 -11.20 -4.95 -4.50
C ASN A 54 -11.43 -6.22 -3.65
N TYR A 55 -10.47 -6.57 -2.81
CA TYR A 55 -10.57 -7.66 -1.85
C TYR A 55 -10.06 -7.19 -0.49
N ASP A 56 -10.39 -7.92 0.57
CA ASP A 56 -9.94 -7.59 1.92
C ASP A 56 -8.41 -7.69 2.01
N ILE A 57 -7.79 -6.56 2.37
CA ILE A 57 -6.34 -6.39 2.51
C ILE A 57 -5.96 -5.97 3.93
N PHE A 58 -6.91 -5.95 4.86
CA PHE A 58 -6.60 -5.64 6.24
C PHE A 58 -5.91 -6.85 6.88
N PRO A 59 -4.81 -6.63 7.63
CA PRO A 59 -4.09 -7.72 8.26
C PRO A 59 -5.03 -8.47 9.21
N GLN A 60 -5.23 -9.75 8.93
CA GLN A 60 -5.90 -10.65 9.86
C GLN A 60 -4.91 -10.99 10.97
N THR A 61 -5.35 -10.96 12.23
CA THR A 61 -4.55 -11.15 13.45
C THR A 61 -3.97 -12.57 13.63
N LYS A 62 -3.71 -13.30 12.56
CA LYS A 62 -2.95 -14.56 12.58
C LYS A 62 -1.56 -14.26 12.05
N ASP A 63 -0.65 -13.99 12.98
CA ASP A 63 0.78 -13.86 12.74
C ASP A 63 1.31 -15.16 12.12
N PHE A 64 1.28 -15.26 10.78
CA PHE A 64 2.07 -16.24 10.06
C PHE A 64 3.47 -15.66 9.92
N GLN A 65 4.27 -15.82 10.96
CA GLN A 65 5.72 -15.66 10.86
C GLN A 65 6.21 -16.70 9.85
N LEU A 66 6.57 -16.26 8.64
CA LEU A 66 7.25 -17.10 7.67
C LEU A 66 8.67 -17.33 8.20
N GLU A 67 8.93 -18.53 8.72
CA GLU A 67 10.30 -18.94 9.01
C GLU A 67 11.05 -19.02 7.69
N LEU A 68 12.13 -18.25 7.57
CA LEU A 68 13.07 -18.40 6.48
C LEU A 68 13.66 -19.80 6.60
N PHE A 69 13.36 -20.70 5.66
CA PHE A 69 13.92 -22.04 5.68
C PHE A 69 15.45 -21.92 5.75
N ASN A 70 16.02 -22.40 6.86
CA ASN A 70 17.46 -22.52 7.01
C ASN A 70 17.94 -23.56 5.98
N LEU A 71 18.53 -23.10 4.88
CA LEU A 71 19.29 -23.91 3.93
C LEU A 71 20.71 -24.15 4.47
#